data_AF-M3V9P5-F1
#
_entry.id   AF-M3V9P5-F1
#
_cell.length_a   1.000
_cell.length_b   1.000
_cell.length_c   1.000
_cell.angle_alpha   90.00
_cell.angle_beta   90.00
_cell.angle_gamma   90.00
#
_symmetry.space_group_name_H-M   'P 1'
#
loop_
_entity.id
_entity.type
_entity.pdbx_description
1 polymer ?
#
loop_
_entity_poly.entity_id
_entity_poly.type
_entity_poly.pdbx_seq_one_letter_code
_entity_poly.pdbx_strand_id
1 'polypeptide(L)'
;MPEPVLRATVGVTAAPGRARVALSAAVGATLVPRLLHRTENSARVALVAGGAMILGGDTISLDIHVGAGCLLELSEVGGTVVYNADGVESWWTTRIVLDDGARLVWRGLETVISDGADLHRRTDITMAESARAVIREVTVFGRSGERGGRLLLESAVTCGDTPLLVESLDVRGDRPQPGVLGRHRVMESVLLAGIRDSRSSDVDACDVMDLAGPGALARHLGEHLHESPLDPTWDRWTRTLMEDLT
;
A
#
# COMPACT_ATOMS: atom_id res chain seq x y z
N MET A 1 0.06 23.43 -19.30
CA MET A 1 0.88 22.24 -19.60
C MET A 1 0.38 21.12 -18.70
N PRO A 2 0.32 19.85 -19.12
CA PRO A 2 0.05 18.78 -18.15
C PRO A 2 1.11 18.84 -17.06
N GLU A 3 0.69 18.78 -15.79
CA GLU A 3 1.63 18.81 -14.68
C GLU A 3 2.54 17.58 -14.73
N PRO A 4 3.82 17.72 -14.34
CA PRO A 4 4.77 16.62 -14.43
C PRO A 4 4.38 15.50 -13.47
N VAL A 5 4.38 14.26 -13.97
CA VAL A 5 4.17 13.08 -13.13
C VAL A 5 5.36 12.92 -12.18
N LEU A 6 5.09 12.97 -10.88
CA LEU A 6 6.05 12.77 -9.79
C LEU A 6 6.32 11.27 -9.61
N ARG A 7 7.20 10.73 -10.45
CA ARG A 7 7.50 9.29 -10.50
C ARG A 7 8.62 8.87 -9.57
N ALA A 8 8.42 7.75 -8.87
CA ALA A 8 9.44 6.98 -8.18
C ALA A 8 9.41 5.51 -8.62
N THR A 9 10.57 4.85 -8.58
CA THR A 9 10.70 3.44 -8.95
C THR A 9 11.56 2.70 -7.93
N VAL A 10 11.14 1.48 -7.57
CA VAL A 10 11.89 0.55 -6.73
C VAL A 10 11.91 -0.83 -7.39
N GLY A 11 13.11 -1.31 -7.72
CA GLY A 11 13.31 -2.61 -8.34
C GLY A 11 14.35 -3.43 -7.59
N VAL A 12 14.15 -4.74 -7.46
CA VAL A 12 15.19 -5.68 -7.01
C VAL A 12 15.24 -6.90 -7.93
N THR A 13 16.45 -7.31 -8.31
CA THR A 13 16.68 -8.55 -9.07
C THR A 13 17.90 -9.29 -8.51
N ALA A 14 17.83 -10.62 -8.47
CA ALA A 14 18.89 -11.45 -7.92
C ALA A 14 20.15 -11.35 -8.78
N ALA A 15 21.32 -11.36 -8.14
CA ALA A 15 22.60 -11.40 -8.83
C ALA A 15 23.69 -12.00 -7.93
N PRO A 16 24.71 -12.66 -8.51
CA PRO A 16 25.79 -13.27 -7.74
C PRO A 16 26.45 -12.29 -6.77
N GLY A 17 26.49 -12.66 -5.50
CA GLY A 17 27.08 -11.87 -4.41
C GLY A 17 26.24 -10.67 -3.95
N ARG A 18 25.57 -9.95 -4.85
CA ARG A 18 24.73 -8.79 -4.47
C ARG A 18 23.64 -8.50 -5.48
N ALA A 19 22.40 -8.46 -5.02
CA ALA A 19 21.22 -8.08 -5.79
C ALA A 19 21.41 -6.72 -6.46
N ARG A 20 20.87 -6.61 -7.68
CA ARG A 20 20.76 -5.34 -8.41
C ARG A 20 19.50 -4.64 -7.92
N VAL A 21 19.68 -3.42 -7.42
CA VAL A 21 18.57 -2.59 -6.94
C VAL A 21 18.46 -1.36 -7.82
N ALA A 22 17.29 -1.14 -8.42
CA ALA A 22 16.98 0.01 -9.26
C ALA A 22 16.13 0.99 -8.45
N LEU A 23 16.71 2.13 -8.07
CA LEU A 23 16.01 3.19 -7.35
C LEU A 23 16.06 4.48 -8.17
N SER A 24 14.91 5.09 -8.43
CA SER A 24 14.85 6.43 -9.03
C SER A 24 13.71 7.24 -8.45
N ALA A 25 13.88 8.55 -8.46
CA ALA A 25 12.84 9.53 -8.13
C ALA A 25 13.00 10.74 -9.04
N ALA A 26 11.89 11.23 -9.60
CA ALA A 26 11.86 12.50 -10.29
C ALA A 26 12.26 13.65 -9.34
N VAL A 27 12.76 14.74 -9.91
CA VAL A 27 12.98 15.96 -9.13
C VAL A 27 11.64 16.42 -8.56
N GLY A 28 11.58 16.61 -7.23
CA GLY A 28 10.35 16.97 -6.54
C GLY A 28 9.37 15.82 -6.29
N ALA A 29 9.78 14.56 -6.50
CA ALA A 29 8.91 13.42 -6.22
C ALA A 29 8.45 13.38 -4.76
N THR A 30 7.18 13.04 -4.53
CA THR A 30 6.60 12.86 -3.20
C THR A 30 7.35 11.82 -2.37
N LEU A 31 7.77 10.72 -3.01
CA LEU A 31 8.52 9.63 -2.39
C LEU A 31 9.90 9.49 -3.02
N VAL A 32 10.92 9.41 -2.17
CA VAL A 32 12.32 9.20 -2.55
C VAL A 32 12.81 7.89 -1.94
N PRO A 33 13.00 6.83 -2.75
CA PRO A 33 13.45 5.54 -2.24
C PRO A 33 14.93 5.58 -1.85
N ARG A 34 15.24 5.02 -0.69
CA ARG A 34 16.59 4.93 -0.13
C ARG A 34 16.90 3.49 0.26
N LEU A 35 17.95 2.93 -0.32
CA LEU A 35 18.42 1.61 0.02
C LEU A 35 18.97 1.59 1.46
N LEU A 36 18.44 0.67 2.28
CA LEU A 36 18.91 0.43 3.64
C LEU A 36 19.86 -0.78 3.69
N HIS A 37 19.47 -1.87 3.05
CA HIS A 37 20.21 -3.14 3.07
C HIS A 37 19.95 -3.94 1.80
N ARG A 38 20.90 -4.80 1.39
CA ARG A 38 20.67 -5.81 0.35
C ARG A 38 21.57 -7.02 0.48
N THR A 39 21.05 -8.19 0.11
CA THR A 39 21.76 -9.47 -0.03
C THR A 39 21.93 -9.82 -1.51
N GLU A 40 22.13 -11.08 -1.87
CA GLU A 40 22.16 -11.57 -3.26
C GLU A 40 20.77 -11.62 -3.93
N ASN A 41 19.69 -11.73 -3.14
CA ASN A 41 18.32 -11.84 -3.63
C ASN A 41 17.31 -10.99 -2.83
N SER A 42 17.75 -10.14 -1.89
CA SER A 42 16.83 -9.29 -1.13
C SER A 42 17.28 -7.84 -1.03
N ALA A 43 16.33 -6.93 -0.84
CA ALA A 43 16.58 -5.52 -0.56
C ALA A 43 15.58 -4.97 0.47
N ARG A 44 16.07 -4.08 1.34
CA ARG A 44 15.26 -3.26 2.25
C ARG A 44 15.37 -1.81 1.81
N VAL A 45 14.24 -1.17 1.53
CA VAL A 45 14.18 0.20 0.98
C VAL A 45 13.24 1.05 1.83
N ALA A 46 13.72 2.20 2.25
CA ALA A 46 12.91 3.23 2.89
C ALA A 46 12.33 4.18 1.84
N LEU A 47 11.03 4.44 1.89
CA LEU A 47 10.35 5.49 1.15
C LEU A 47 10.35 6.76 2.01
N VAL A 48 11.18 7.74 1.64
CA VAL A 48 11.35 8.99 2.39
C VAL A 48 10.54 10.09 1.72
N ALA A 49 9.93 10.96 2.50
CA ALA A 49 9.25 12.14 1.97
C ALA A 49 10.23 13.06 1.22
N GLY A 50 9.95 13.35 -0.04
CA GLY A 50 10.78 14.20 -0.91
C GLY A 50 10.39 15.68 -0.93
N GLY A 51 9.17 16.05 -0.49
CA GLY A 51 8.64 17.41 -0.56
C GLY A 51 7.31 17.59 0.18
N ALA A 52 6.60 18.70 -0.10
CA ALA A 52 5.25 18.94 0.41
C ALA A 52 4.30 17.89 -0.18
N MET A 53 3.53 17.21 0.69
CA MET A 53 3.14 15.82 0.49
C MET A 53 2.23 15.56 -0.72
N ILE A 54 1.00 16.07 -0.79
CA ILE A 54 0.17 16.05 -2.03
C ILE A 54 -0.75 17.28 -2.04
N LEU A 55 -0.74 18.05 -3.13
CA LEU A 55 -1.61 19.19 -3.40
C LEU A 55 -2.62 18.86 -4.51
N GLY A 56 -3.67 19.68 -4.64
CA GLY A 56 -4.61 19.55 -5.77
C GLY A 56 -3.90 19.65 -7.12
N GLY A 57 -4.21 18.73 -8.04
CA GLY A 57 -3.57 18.62 -9.35
C GLY A 57 -2.35 17.70 -9.42
N ASP A 58 -1.70 17.40 -8.28
CA ASP A 58 -0.51 16.54 -8.26
C ASP A 58 -0.82 15.15 -8.83
N THR A 59 0.13 14.61 -9.60
CA THR A 59 0.06 13.23 -10.11
C THR A 59 1.30 12.43 -9.69
N ILE A 60 1.12 11.51 -8.75
CA ILE A 60 2.15 10.68 -8.15
C ILE A 60 2.12 9.28 -8.78
N SER A 61 3.30 8.74 -9.11
CA SER A 61 3.45 7.36 -9.60
C SER A 61 4.54 6.63 -8.85
N LEU A 62 4.24 5.46 -8.30
CA LEU A 62 5.21 4.55 -7.69
C LEU A 62 5.20 3.23 -8.44
N ASP A 63 6.30 2.88 -9.11
CA ASP A 63 6.44 1.60 -9.79
C ASP A 63 7.38 0.68 -8.97
N ILE A 64 6.92 -0.52 -8.65
CA ILE A 64 7.65 -1.51 -7.87
C ILE A 64 7.79 -2.78 -8.69
N HIS A 65 9.02 -3.29 -8.80
CA HIS A 65 9.31 -4.58 -9.43
C HIS A 65 10.14 -5.47 -8.49
N VAL A 66 9.64 -6.67 -8.24
CA VAL A 66 10.36 -7.69 -7.47
C VAL A 66 10.64 -8.85 -8.40
N GLY A 67 11.91 -9.00 -8.75
CA GLY A 67 12.37 -10.04 -9.66
C GLY A 67 12.24 -11.45 -9.09
N ALA A 68 12.40 -12.44 -9.96
CA ALA A 68 12.19 -13.84 -9.61
C ALA A 68 13.02 -14.28 -8.38
N GLY A 69 12.36 -14.94 -7.43
CA GLY A 69 12.93 -15.42 -6.17
C GLY A 69 13.42 -14.32 -5.22
N CYS A 70 13.18 -13.03 -5.53
CA CYS A 70 13.63 -11.93 -4.69
C CYS A 70 12.67 -11.61 -3.54
N LEU A 71 13.22 -11.01 -2.49
CA LEU A 71 12.45 -10.37 -1.42
C LEU A 71 12.69 -8.85 -1.44
N LEU A 72 11.62 -8.08 -1.48
CA LEU A 72 11.64 -6.64 -1.26
C LEU A 72 10.87 -6.29 0.01
N GLU A 73 11.53 -5.62 0.94
CA GLU A 73 10.90 -5.00 2.10
C GLU A 73 10.87 -3.49 1.91
N LEU A 74 9.67 -2.91 1.92
CA LEU A 74 9.42 -1.47 1.85
C LEU A 74 8.90 -0.96 3.19
N SER A 75 9.49 0.14 3.66
CA SER A 75 9.02 0.88 4.82
C SER A 75 8.91 2.37 4.48
N GLU A 76 7.84 3.01 4.88
CA GLU A 76 7.76 4.47 4.86
C GLU A 76 8.40 5.06 6.12
N VAL A 77 9.03 6.24 5.99
CA VAL A 77 9.67 6.93 7.13
C VAL A 77 8.71 7.90 7.83
N GLY A 78 7.62 8.27 7.17
CA GLY A 78 6.54 9.07 7.75
C GLY A 78 5.28 8.99 6.91
N GLY A 79 4.13 9.30 7.51
CA GLY A 79 2.86 9.38 6.80
C GLY A 79 2.83 10.52 5.77
N THR A 80 1.92 10.39 4.80
CA THR A 80 1.65 11.38 3.75
C THR A 80 0.39 12.17 4.10
N VAL A 81 0.42 13.49 3.93
CA VAL A 81 -0.78 14.35 4.05
C VAL A 81 -1.20 14.82 2.67
N VAL A 82 -2.45 14.58 2.32
CA VAL A 82 -3.11 15.17 1.17
C VAL A 82 -3.82 16.43 1.63
N TYR A 83 -3.43 17.57 1.06
CA TYR A 83 -3.95 18.88 1.42
C TYR A 83 -5.21 19.22 0.62
N ASN A 84 -5.82 20.35 0.97
CA ASN A 84 -6.95 20.91 0.24
C ASN A 84 -6.66 20.97 -1.26
N ALA A 85 -7.57 20.40 -2.04
CA ALA A 85 -7.49 20.30 -3.49
C ALA A 85 -7.87 21.61 -4.21
N ASP A 86 -8.47 22.58 -3.52
CA ASP A 86 -9.07 23.79 -4.12
C ASP A 86 -9.98 23.47 -5.33
N GLY A 87 -10.65 22.31 -5.27
CA GLY A 87 -11.55 21.80 -6.31
C GLY A 87 -10.86 21.03 -7.45
N VAL A 88 -9.55 20.76 -7.37
CA VAL A 88 -8.78 20.02 -8.38
C VAL A 88 -8.27 18.70 -7.82
N GLU A 89 -8.80 17.60 -8.32
CA GLU A 89 -8.42 16.24 -7.90
C GLU A 89 -6.91 15.98 -8.09
N SER A 90 -6.32 15.27 -7.13
CA SER A 90 -4.96 14.75 -7.17
C SER A 90 -4.97 13.23 -7.40
N TRP A 91 -3.89 12.70 -7.97
CA TRP A 91 -3.80 11.30 -8.38
C TRP A 91 -2.59 10.62 -7.77
N TRP A 92 -2.79 9.42 -7.21
CA TRP A 92 -1.71 8.52 -6.80
C TRP A 92 -1.91 7.18 -7.49
N THR A 93 -0.94 6.74 -8.30
CA THR A 93 -0.92 5.38 -8.86
C THR A 93 0.28 4.58 -8.34
N THR A 94 0.03 3.41 -7.76
CA THR A 94 1.05 2.42 -7.42
C THR A 94 0.91 1.21 -8.33
N ARG A 95 1.97 0.84 -9.05
CA ARG A 95 2.03 -0.39 -9.84
C ARG A 95 3.06 -1.32 -9.26
N ILE A 96 2.65 -2.56 -8.99
CA ILE A 96 3.50 -3.60 -8.41
C ILE A 96 3.52 -4.79 -9.35
N VAL A 97 4.71 -5.23 -9.72
CA VAL A 97 4.94 -6.45 -10.50
C VAL A 97 5.81 -7.41 -9.69
N LEU A 98 5.30 -8.63 -9.48
CA LEU A 98 5.97 -9.68 -8.74
C LEU A 98 6.20 -10.90 -9.65
N ASP A 99 7.45 -11.20 -9.95
CA ASP A 99 7.84 -12.34 -10.78
C ASP A 99 7.76 -13.66 -10.00
N ASP A 100 8.11 -14.80 -10.63
CA ASP A 100 8.07 -16.12 -10.00
C ASP A 100 8.82 -16.18 -8.66
N GLY A 101 8.14 -16.63 -7.61
CA GLY A 101 8.67 -16.74 -6.26
C GLY A 101 9.06 -15.40 -5.62
N ALA A 102 8.69 -14.27 -6.23
CA ALA A 102 8.95 -12.95 -5.68
C ALA A 102 8.10 -12.70 -4.43
N ARG A 103 8.67 -11.95 -3.49
CA ARG A 103 8.04 -11.61 -2.21
C ARG A 103 8.11 -10.12 -1.95
N LEU A 104 6.98 -9.54 -1.59
CA LEU A 104 6.88 -8.14 -1.19
C LEU A 104 6.31 -8.04 0.23
N VAL A 105 7.02 -7.32 1.10
CA VAL A 105 6.49 -6.85 2.38
C VAL A 105 6.51 -5.33 2.35
N TRP A 106 5.34 -4.70 2.42
CA TRP A 106 5.25 -3.24 2.46
C TRP A 106 4.35 -2.78 3.59
N ARG A 107 4.97 -2.26 4.66
CA ARG A 107 4.23 -1.67 5.78
C ARG A 107 4.01 -0.18 5.51
N GLY A 108 2.93 0.13 4.79
CA GLY A 108 2.54 1.51 4.54
C GLY A 108 2.19 2.25 5.84
N LEU A 109 2.52 3.53 5.87
CA LEU A 109 2.14 4.46 6.94
C LEU A 109 0.88 5.25 6.51
N GLU A 110 0.51 6.21 7.34
CA GLU A 110 -0.76 6.92 7.24
C GLU A 110 -0.83 7.80 6.00
N THR A 111 -1.90 7.69 5.23
CA THR A 111 -2.33 8.73 4.29
C THR A 111 -3.43 9.56 4.93
N VAL A 112 -3.12 10.79 5.31
CA VAL A 112 -4.07 11.72 5.94
C VAL A 112 -4.78 12.52 4.86
N ILE A 113 -6.09 12.38 4.76
CA ILE A 113 -6.94 13.11 3.81
C ILE A 113 -7.48 14.35 4.54
N SER A 114 -6.85 15.52 4.39
CA SER A 114 -7.24 16.74 5.11
C SER A 114 -8.59 17.29 4.64
N ASP A 115 -9.12 18.29 5.36
CA ASP A 115 -10.28 19.05 4.88
C ASP A 115 -10.03 19.61 3.47
N GLY A 116 -11.04 19.49 2.60
CA GLY A 116 -10.98 19.94 1.21
C GLY A 116 -10.14 19.08 0.26
N ALA A 117 -9.46 18.04 0.74
CA ALA A 117 -8.70 17.13 -0.12
C ALA A 117 -9.62 16.33 -1.06
N ASP A 118 -9.12 16.02 -2.25
CA ASP A 118 -9.73 15.10 -3.22
C ASP A 118 -8.62 14.28 -3.87
N LEU A 119 -8.55 13.00 -3.50
CA LEU A 119 -7.52 12.06 -3.97
C LEU A 119 -8.18 10.89 -4.68
N HIS A 120 -7.72 10.59 -5.89
CA HIS A 120 -7.88 9.27 -6.49
C HIS A 120 -6.59 8.48 -6.27
N ARG A 121 -6.66 7.44 -5.45
CA ARG A 121 -5.55 6.50 -5.20
C ARG A 121 -5.86 5.14 -5.82
N ARG A 122 -4.95 4.66 -6.66
CA ARG A 122 -5.04 3.37 -7.33
C ARG A 122 -3.81 2.51 -7.05
N THR A 123 -4.03 1.27 -6.64
CA THR A 123 -2.98 0.26 -6.44
C THR A 123 -3.26 -0.95 -7.35
N ASP A 124 -2.39 -1.19 -8.32
CA ASP A 124 -2.46 -2.34 -9.22
C ASP A 124 -1.31 -3.32 -8.92
N ILE A 125 -1.64 -4.57 -8.61
CA ILE A 125 -0.68 -5.65 -8.34
C ILE A 125 -0.85 -6.74 -9.40
N THR A 126 0.20 -7.01 -10.16
CA THR A 126 0.28 -8.14 -11.08
C THR A 126 1.34 -9.11 -10.56
N MET A 127 0.99 -10.38 -10.42
CA MET A 127 1.86 -11.35 -9.77
C MET A 127 1.85 -12.71 -10.47
N ALA A 128 2.98 -13.41 -10.41
CA ALA A 128 3.09 -14.81 -10.78
C ALA A 128 2.39 -15.71 -9.75
N GLU A 129 2.00 -16.93 -10.13
CA GLU A 129 1.30 -17.89 -9.27
C GLU A 129 2.06 -18.25 -7.99
N SER A 130 3.39 -18.19 -8.04
CA SER A 130 4.30 -18.49 -6.92
C SER A 130 4.71 -17.25 -6.11
N ALA A 131 4.36 -16.04 -6.57
CA ALA A 131 4.70 -14.80 -5.89
C ALA A 131 3.79 -14.56 -4.67
N ARG A 132 4.25 -13.80 -3.69
CA ARG A 132 3.51 -13.50 -2.45
C ARG A 132 3.67 -12.03 -2.06
N ALA A 133 2.63 -11.45 -1.46
CA ALA A 133 2.72 -10.09 -0.93
C ALA A 133 1.97 -9.93 0.39
N VAL A 134 2.52 -9.11 1.29
CA VAL A 134 1.83 -8.55 2.44
C VAL A 134 1.96 -7.03 2.37
N ILE A 135 0.84 -6.33 2.25
CA ILE A 135 0.80 -4.87 2.09
C ILE A 135 -0.16 -4.29 3.12
N ARG A 136 0.26 -3.24 3.82
CA ARG A 136 -0.57 -2.47 4.73
C ARG A 136 -0.85 -1.10 4.14
N GLU A 137 -2.10 -0.69 4.17
CA GLU A 137 -2.54 0.65 3.79
C GLU A 137 -3.36 1.26 4.92
N VAL A 138 -3.03 2.50 5.30
CA VAL A 138 -3.78 3.25 6.31
C VAL A 138 -4.26 4.56 5.71
N THR A 139 -5.55 4.83 5.88
CA THR A 139 -6.15 6.13 5.58
C THR A 139 -6.69 6.74 6.87
N VAL A 140 -6.39 8.03 7.09
CA VAL A 140 -6.93 8.82 8.20
C VAL A 140 -7.66 10.03 7.63
N PHE A 141 -8.94 10.18 7.92
CA PHE A 141 -9.76 11.31 7.50
C PHE A 141 -9.62 12.47 8.49
N GLY A 142 -8.97 13.54 8.02
CA GLY A 142 -8.68 14.75 8.77
C GLY A 142 -7.49 14.63 9.72
N ARG A 143 -6.92 15.78 10.09
CA ARG A 143 -6.10 15.95 11.30
C ARG A 143 -6.99 16.29 12.49
N SER A 144 -6.38 16.58 13.64
CA SER A 144 -7.12 17.07 14.81
C SER A 144 -7.91 18.34 14.44
N GLY A 145 -9.22 18.32 14.68
CA GLY A 145 -10.13 19.42 14.35
C GLY A 145 -10.65 19.45 12.91
N GLU A 146 -10.19 18.55 12.04
CA GLU A 146 -10.66 18.42 10.66
C GLU A 146 -11.63 17.22 10.52
N ARG A 147 -12.52 17.29 9.53
CA ARG A 147 -13.44 16.19 9.18
C ARG A 147 -12.84 15.27 8.13
N GLY A 148 -11.98 15.81 7.28
CA GLY A 148 -11.35 15.12 6.15
C GLY A 148 -12.07 15.34 4.82
N GLY A 149 -11.36 15.06 3.74
CA GLY A 149 -11.81 15.23 2.35
C GLY A 149 -12.38 13.95 1.73
N ARG A 150 -12.30 13.87 0.39
CA ARG A 150 -12.68 12.72 -0.41
C ARG A 150 -11.46 11.87 -0.77
N LEU A 151 -11.67 10.56 -0.78
CA LEU A 151 -10.76 9.56 -1.31
C LEU A 151 -11.56 8.59 -2.19
N LEU A 152 -11.20 8.49 -3.47
CA LEU A 152 -11.52 7.32 -4.28
C LEU A 152 -10.34 6.35 -4.20
N LEU A 153 -10.53 5.22 -3.53
CA LEU A 153 -9.52 4.16 -3.41
C LEU A 153 -9.88 3.00 -4.34
N GLU A 154 -8.98 2.69 -5.26
CA GLU A 154 -9.10 1.54 -6.16
C GLU A 154 -7.93 0.57 -5.93
N SER A 155 -8.24 -0.71 -5.76
CA SER A 155 -7.23 -1.75 -5.57
C SER A 155 -7.54 -2.96 -6.44
N ALA A 156 -6.55 -3.39 -7.22
CA ALA A 156 -6.66 -4.55 -8.09
C ALA A 156 -5.48 -5.50 -7.89
N VAL A 157 -5.75 -6.79 -7.72
CA VAL A 157 -4.74 -7.85 -7.64
C VAL A 157 -5.05 -8.87 -8.71
N THR A 158 -4.09 -9.12 -9.60
CA THR A 158 -4.21 -10.12 -10.68
C THR A 158 -3.05 -11.11 -10.57
N CYS A 159 -3.38 -12.40 -10.55
CA CYS A 159 -2.42 -13.50 -10.53
C CYS A 159 -2.50 -14.24 -11.87
N GLY A 160 -1.44 -14.16 -12.69
CA GLY A 160 -1.53 -14.55 -14.10
C GLY A 160 -2.64 -13.75 -14.80
N ASP A 161 -3.62 -14.46 -15.36
CA ASP A 161 -4.82 -13.85 -15.97
C ASP A 161 -6.04 -13.83 -15.03
N THR A 162 -5.87 -14.24 -13.76
CA THR A 162 -6.97 -14.40 -12.80
C THR A 162 -7.04 -13.20 -11.85
N PRO A 163 -8.13 -12.41 -11.83
CA PRO A 163 -8.33 -11.38 -10.83
C PRO A 163 -8.61 -12.02 -9.45
N LEU A 164 -7.82 -11.64 -8.45
CA LEU A 164 -7.97 -12.07 -7.05
C LEU A 164 -8.77 -11.05 -6.22
N LEU A 165 -8.57 -9.76 -6.49
CA LEU A 165 -9.25 -8.63 -5.84
C LEU A 165 -9.52 -7.56 -6.90
N VAL A 166 -10.73 -7.01 -6.90
CA VAL A 166 -11.08 -5.77 -7.60
C VAL A 166 -11.97 -4.98 -6.64
N GLU A 167 -11.45 -3.87 -6.13
CA GLU A 167 -12.10 -3.03 -5.14
C GLU A 167 -12.13 -1.57 -5.61
N SER A 168 -13.26 -0.89 -5.34
CA SER A 168 -13.42 0.55 -5.52
C SER A 168 -14.24 1.09 -4.34
N LEU A 169 -13.67 2.03 -3.60
CA LEU A 169 -14.26 2.66 -2.42
C LEU A 169 -14.25 4.18 -2.61
N ASP A 170 -15.43 4.80 -2.75
CA ASP A 170 -15.60 6.25 -2.67
C ASP A 170 -15.92 6.62 -1.22
N VAL A 171 -14.94 7.22 -0.54
CA VAL A 171 -14.98 7.49 0.89
C VAL A 171 -14.83 8.97 1.15
N ARG A 172 -15.67 9.50 2.04
CA ARG A 172 -15.70 10.92 2.38
C ARG A 172 -15.68 11.12 3.88
N GLY A 173 -14.69 11.85 4.38
CA GLY A 173 -14.60 12.24 5.79
C GLY A 173 -15.62 13.32 6.17
N ASP A 174 -15.90 14.24 5.25
CA ASP A 174 -16.87 15.34 5.46
C ASP A 174 -18.34 14.90 5.41
N ARG A 175 -18.61 13.75 4.77
CA ARG A 175 -19.96 13.17 4.57
C ARG A 175 -19.90 11.64 4.64
N PRO A 176 -19.57 11.07 5.80
CA PRO A 176 -19.35 9.63 5.90
C PRO A 176 -20.67 8.86 5.71
N GLN A 177 -20.58 7.74 5.00
CA GLN A 177 -21.72 6.86 4.74
C GLN A 177 -21.77 5.71 5.75
N PRO A 178 -22.93 5.37 6.34
CA PRO A 178 -23.06 4.29 7.32
C PRO A 178 -22.48 2.94 6.90
N GLY A 179 -22.64 2.57 5.62
CA GLY A 179 -22.16 1.29 5.08
C GLY A 179 -20.71 1.30 4.57
N VAL A 180 -19.99 2.41 4.69
CA VAL A 180 -18.60 2.55 4.21
C VAL A 180 -17.69 2.89 5.38
N LEU A 181 -17.80 4.12 5.90
CA LEU A 181 -16.94 4.61 6.99
C LEU A 181 -17.71 4.71 8.32
N GLY A 182 -19.05 4.77 8.28
CA GLY A 182 -19.86 4.91 9.48
C GLY A 182 -19.57 6.21 10.22
N ARG A 183 -19.11 6.08 11.46
CA ARG A 183 -18.66 7.19 12.31
C ARG A 183 -17.14 7.25 12.46
N HIS A 184 -16.43 6.36 11.78
CA HIS A 184 -15.00 6.19 11.92
C HIS A 184 -14.25 7.23 11.09
N ARG A 185 -12.96 7.38 11.38
CA ARG A 185 -12.06 8.26 10.62
C ARG A 185 -10.78 7.57 10.21
N VAL A 186 -10.49 6.40 10.77
CA VAL A 186 -9.36 5.57 10.38
C VAL A 186 -9.91 4.37 9.63
N MET A 187 -9.34 4.10 8.46
CA MET A 187 -9.50 2.85 7.73
C MET A 187 -8.13 2.25 7.52
N GLU A 188 -7.89 1.09 8.12
CA GLU A 188 -6.67 0.31 7.91
C GLU A 188 -7.03 -0.98 7.19
N SER A 189 -6.21 -1.32 6.19
CA SER A 189 -6.31 -2.58 5.47
C SER A 189 -4.95 -3.26 5.46
N VAL A 190 -4.94 -4.56 5.72
CA VAL A 190 -3.80 -5.44 5.44
C VAL A 190 -4.23 -6.41 4.36
N LEU A 191 -3.47 -6.49 3.28
CA LEU A 191 -3.66 -7.41 2.16
C LEU A 191 -2.60 -8.50 2.24
N LEU A 192 -3.04 -9.77 2.21
CA LEU A 192 -2.25 -10.94 1.93
C LEU A 192 -2.59 -11.45 0.53
N ALA A 193 -1.60 -11.60 -0.35
CA ALA A 193 -1.80 -12.07 -1.71
C ALA A 193 -0.89 -13.28 -2.02
N GLY A 194 -1.44 -14.26 -2.74
CA GLY A 194 -0.74 -15.44 -3.22
C GLY A 194 -0.72 -16.63 -2.27
N ILE A 195 -1.12 -16.48 -1.00
CA ILE A 195 -1.18 -17.58 -0.02
C ILE A 195 -2.44 -17.48 0.84
N ARG A 196 -3.04 -18.63 1.16
CA ARG A 196 -4.18 -18.71 2.08
C ARG A 196 -3.70 -18.67 3.53
N ASP A 197 -4.40 -17.93 4.37
CA ASP A 197 -4.23 -18.03 5.81
C ASP A 197 -4.86 -19.36 6.28
N SER A 198 -4.02 -20.37 6.51
CA SER A 198 -4.45 -21.71 6.92
C SER A 198 -4.91 -21.81 8.38
N ARG A 199 -4.82 -20.70 9.15
CA ARG A 199 -5.13 -20.66 10.58
C ARG A 199 -6.40 -19.86 10.91
N SER A 200 -7.35 -19.75 9.97
CA SER A 200 -8.59 -18.96 10.10
C SER A 200 -9.63 -19.51 11.11
N SER A 201 -9.21 -20.13 12.22
CA SER A 201 -10.12 -20.59 13.27
C SER A 201 -10.23 -19.58 14.41
N ASP A 202 -11.45 -19.06 14.55
CA ASP A 202 -12.09 -18.46 15.73
C ASP A 202 -11.59 -17.09 16.24
N VAL A 203 -12.39 -16.07 15.93
CA VAL A 203 -12.47 -14.73 16.57
C VAL A 203 -11.25 -13.82 16.36
N ASP A 204 -10.90 -13.53 15.10
CA ASP A 204 -10.08 -12.35 14.82
C ASP A 204 -10.91 -11.09 15.19
N ALA A 205 -10.32 -10.14 15.92
CA ALA A 205 -10.97 -8.87 16.32
C ALA A 205 -11.17 -7.88 15.15
N CYS A 206 -10.90 -8.33 13.92
CA CYS A 206 -10.97 -7.58 12.67
C CYS A 206 -11.72 -8.37 11.61
N ASP A 207 -12.34 -7.66 10.67
CA ASP A 207 -13.06 -8.30 9.58
C ASP A 207 -12.05 -8.79 8.53
N VAL A 208 -11.99 -10.10 8.32
CA VAL A 208 -11.13 -10.73 7.31
C VAL A 208 -11.99 -11.29 6.19
N MET A 209 -11.67 -10.91 4.96
CA MET A 209 -12.33 -11.38 3.74
C MET A 209 -11.36 -12.20 2.91
N ASP A 210 -11.74 -13.43 2.57
CA ASP A 210 -11.00 -14.25 1.63
C ASP A 210 -11.04 -13.65 0.22
N LEU A 211 -9.90 -13.65 -0.48
CA LEU A 211 -9.86 -13.31 -1.90
C LEU A 211 -10.40 -14.47 -2.75
N ALA A 212 -10.69 -14.19 -4.03
CA ALA A 212 -11.20 -15.19 -4.98
C ALA A 212 -10.24 -16.39 -5.18
N GLY A 213 -8.94 -16.14 -5.02
CA GLY A 213 -7.89 -17.16 -4.96
C GLY A 213 -7.01 -16.97 -3.72
N PRO A 214 -5.81 -17.58 -3.65
CA PRO A 214 -4.93 -17.49 -2.49
C PRO A 214 -4.69 -16.04 -2.04
N GLY A 215 -5.17 -15.70 -0.84
CA GLY A 215 -5.04 -14.38 -0.22
C GLY A 215 -6.23 -14.03 0.67
N ALA A 216 -6.06 -12.96 1.43
CA ALA A 216 -7.10 -12.40 2.29
C ALA A 216 -6.90 -10.87 2.45
N LEU A 217 -7.97 -10.16 2.78
CA LEU A 217 -7.99 -8.74 3.08
C LEU A 217 -8.57 -8.55 4.49
N ALA A 218 -7.75 -8.13 5.43
CA ALA A 218 -8.19 -7.75 6.77
C ALA A 218 -8.43 -6.25 6.82
N ARG A 219 -9.54 -5.82 7.39
CA ARG A 219 -9.91 -4.41 7.49
C ARG A 219 -10.38 -4.03 8.89
N HIS A 220 -9.99 -2.84 9.30
CA HIS A 220 -10.44 -2.21 10.54
C HIS A 220 -10.90 -0.77 10.26
N LEU A 221 -12.04 -0.41 10.85
CA LEU A 221 -12.55 0.95 10.90
C LEU A 221 -12.54 1.42 12.36
N GLY A 222 -11.90 2.56 12.62
CA GLY A 222 -11.63 3.03 13.98
C GLY A 222 -11.61 4.55 14.10
N GLU A 223 -11.51 5.02 15.35
CA GLU A 223 -11.34 6.45 15.65
C GLU A 223 -9.85 6.85 15.67
N HIS A 224 -9.01 5.97 16.22
CA HIS A 224 -7.58 6.18 16.35
C HIS A 224 -6.79 4.98 15.83
N LEU A 225 -5.71 5.25 15.09
CA LEU A 225 -4.92 4.19 14.47
C LEU A 225 -4.24 3.27 15.49
N HIS A 226 -3.77 3.82 16.62
CA HIS A 226 -3.08 3.05 17.65
C HIS A 226 -4.01 2.06 18.39
N GLU A 227 -5.32 2.14 18.16
CA GLU A 227 -6.31 1.19 18.69
C GLU A 227 -6.59 0.04 17.72
N SER A 228 -5.96 0.06 16.52
CA SER A 228 -6.19 -0.95 15.51
C SER A 228 -5.76 -2.34 15.98
N PRO A 229 -6.61 -3.37 15.80
CA PRO A 229 -6.29 -4.74 16.15
C PRO A 229 -5.49 -5.47 15.06
N LEU A 230 -5.01 -4.79 14.03
CA LEU A 230 -4.42 -5.43 12.84
C LEU A 230 -2.93 -5.76 12.97
N ASP A 231 -2.24 -5.31 14.02
CA ASP A 231 -0.82 -5.63 14.25
C ASP A 231 -0.56 -7.14 14.38
N PRO A 232 -1.33 -7.92 15.19
CA PRO A 232 -1.22 -9.38 15.21
C PRO A 232 -1.42 -10.04 13.84
N THR A 233 -2.38 -9.55 13.04
CA THR A 233 -2.65 -10.05 11.69
C THR A 233 -1.48 -9.76 10.76
N TRP A 234 -0.95 -8.53 10.79
CA TRP A 234 0.25 -8.15 10.05
C TRP A 234 1.45 -9.05 10.40
N ASP A 235 1.73 -9.24 11.69
CA ASP A 235 2.86 -10.05 12.15
C ASP A 235 2.70 -11.52 11.74
N ARG A 236 1.47 -12.05 11.86
CA ARG A 236 1.14 -13.42 11.44
C ARG A 236 1.38 -13.61 9.94
N TRP A 237 0.80 -12.75 9.11
CA TRP A 237 0.89 -12.87 7.65
C TRP A 237 2.28 -12.58 7.12
N THR A 238 3.00 -11.62 7.70
CA THR A 238 4.40 -11.37 7.37
C THR A 238 5.26 -12.59 7.70
N ARG A 239 5.06 -13.21 8.87
CA ARG A 239 5.78 -14.44 9.22
C ARG A 239 5.48 -15.57 8.24
N THR A 240 4.21 -15.79 7.90
CA THR A 240 3.80 -16.81 6.92
C THR A 240 4.45 -16.59 5.55
N LEU A 241 4.54 -15.34 5.07
CA LEU A 241 5.24 -15.01 3.83
C LEU A 241 6.76 -15.31 3.90
N MET A 242 7.35 -15.19 5.09
CA MET A 242 8.78 -15.36 5.32
C MET A 242 9.19 -16.81 5.64
N GLU A 243 8.29 -17.66 6.15
CA GLU A 243 8.57 -19.06 6.53
C GLU A 243 9.00 -19.92 5.33
N ASP A 244 8.59 -19.56 4.10
CA ASP A 244 9.03 -20.19 2.83
C ASP A 244 10.46 -19.80 2.38
N LEU A 245 11.31 -19.27 3.30
CA LEU A 245 12.74 -18.98 3.06
C LEU A 245 13.66 -20.15 3.46
N THR A 246 13.11 -21.21 4.06
CA THR A 246 13.88 -22.31 4.70
C THR A 246 13.70 -23.62 3.95
#